data_AF-A0A8I2JZB2-F1
#
_entry.id   AF-A0A8I2JZB2-F1
#
_cell.length_a   1.000
_cell.length_b   1.000
_cell.length_c   1.000
_cell.angle_alpha   90.00
_cell.angle_beta   90.00
_cell.angle_gamma   90.00
#
_symmetry.space_group_name_H-M   'P 1'
#
loop_
_entity.id
_entity.type
_entity.pdbx_description
1 polymer ?
#
loop_
_entity_poly.entity_id
_entity_poly.type
_entity_poly.pdbx_seq_one_letter_code
_entity_poly.pdbx_strand_id
1 'polypeptide(L)'
;MEIDERNYFIECLSHNSYVIQVPGLKLKMKTNLEHVLSVFAQEKFKSGTRVLKEYNYKPKNELMRLIVRRLAKAAGDEKFMRQVELEDMAEREYENAFGELERKLMRTEEKVIEKEKVIAEVKKEIEELKKNLPGG
;
A
#
# COMPACT_ATOMS: atom_id res chain seq x y z
N MET A 1 -27.39 -8.60 17.55
CA MET A 1 -27.73 -8.58 16.11
C MET A 1 -27.33 -9.95 15.61
N GLU A 2 -28.31 -10.86 15.58
CA GLU A 2 -28.10 -12.26 15.19
C GLU A 2 -28.19 -12.38 13.67
N ILE A 3 -27.35 -13.23 13.10
CA ILE A 3 -27.44 -13.61 11.69
C ILE A 3 -28.60 -14.60 11.61
N ASP A 4 -29.80 -14.11 11.32
CA ASP A 4 -31.05 -14.89 11.38
C ASP A 4 -31.20 -15.92 10.23
N GLU A 5 -30.34 -15.86 9.22
CA GLU A 5 -30.40 -16.74 8.05
C GLU A 5 -29.17 -17.64 7.94
N ARG A 6 -29.42 -18.96 7.83
CA ARG A 6 -28.38 -19.94 7.51
C ARG A 6 -27.85 -19.67 6.11
N ASN A 7 -26.59 -19.28 6.03
CA ASN A 7 -25.92 -19.00 4.77
C ASN A 7 -24.95 -20.14 4.45
N TYR A 8 -25.24 -20.89 3.38
CA TYR A 8 -24.41 -22.01 2.91
C TYR A 8 -22.93 -21.64 2.75
N PHE A 9 -22.62 -20.43 2.28
CA PHE A 9 -21.24 -19.97 2.15
C PHE A 9 -20.55 -19.82 3.51
N ILE A 10 -21.26 -19.34 4.54
CA ILE A 10 -20.73 -19.21 5.90
C ILE A 10 -20.48 -20.60 6.50
N GLU A 11 -21.38 -21.56 6.25
CA GLU A 11 -21.24 -22.94 6.74
C GLU A 11 -20.08 -23.70 6.07
N CYS A 12 -19.69 -23.32 4.85
CA CYS A 12 -18.53 -23.89 4.16
C CYS A 12 -17.17 -23.35 4.65
N LEU A 13 -17.13 -22.36 5.55
CA LEU A 13 -15.87 -21.81 6.06
C LEU A 13 -15.20 -22.80 7.02
N SER A 14 -14.03 -23.30 6.64
CA SER A 14 -13.27 -24.30 7.40
C SER A 14 -12.30 -23.70 8.44
N HIS A 15 -12.19 -22.37 8.50
CA HIS A 15 -11.27 -21.64 9.36
C HIS A 15 -12.03 -20.67 10.26
N ASN A 16 -11.45 -20.33 11.42
CA ASN A 16 -11.98 -19.30 12.30
C ASN A 16 -12.08 -17.96 11.54
N SER A 17 -13.32 -17.53 11.28
CA SER A 17 -13.62 -16.35 10.47
C SER A 17 -14.64 -15.46 11.17
N TYR A 18 -14.53 -14.15 10.98
CA TYR A 18 -15.52 -13.18 11.44
C TYR A 18 -16.39 -12.74 10.26
N VAL A 19 -17.71 -12.85 10.41
CA VAL A 19 -18.68 -12.34 9.43
C VAL A 19 -19.36 -11.12 10.02
N ILE A 20 -19.23 -9.98 9.33
CA ILE A 20 -19.79 -8.70 9.76
C ILE A 20 -20.70 -8.19 8.64
N GLN A 21 -21.99 -8.04 8.94
CA GLN A 21 -22.94 -7.42 8.02
C GLN A 21 -22.89 -5.91 8.23
N VAL A 22 -22.57 -5.17 7.17
CA VAL A 22 -22.55 -3.70 7.18
C VAL A 22 -23.68 -3.14 6.31
N PRO A 23 -24.31 -2.02 6.71
CA PRO A 23 -25.22 -1.31 5.83
C PRO A 23 -24.46 -0.83 4.58
N GLY A 24 -25.20 -0.52 3.51
CA GLY A 24 -24.60 -0.14 2.22
C GLY A 24 -23.49 0.91 2.36
N LEU A 25 -22.37 0.65 1.72
CA LEU A 25 -21.11 1.37 1.90
C LEU A 25 -21.20 2.80 1.31
N LYS A 26 -21.67 3.77 2.10
CA LYS A 26 -21.62 5.21 1.80
C LYS A 26 -20.29 5.80 2.26
N LEU A 27 -19.20 5.37 1.62
CA LEU A 27 -17.85 5.65 2.11
C LEU A 27 -17.42 7.07 1.73
N LYS A 28 -17.08 7.88 2.74
CA LYS A 28 -16.48 9.22 2.55
C LYS A 28 -14.98 9.15 2.20
N MET A 29 -14.41 7.95 2.08
CA MET A 29 -13.02 7.68 1.71
C MET A 29 -12.02 8.45 2.60
N LYS A 30 -12.24 8.45 3.92
CA LYS A 30 -11.41 9.15 4.90
C LYS A 30 -10.36 8.23 5.51
N THR A 31 -10.73 7.00 5.86
CA THR A 31 -9.81 6.05 6.51
C THR A 31 -9.24 5.03 5.53
N ASN A 32 -8.10 4.42 5.86
CA ASN A 32 -7.51 3.34 5.06
C ASN A 32 -8.46 2.15 4.90
N LEU A 33 -9.21 1.81 5.96
CA LEU A 33 -10.22 0.76 5.93
C LEU A 33 -11.35 1.11 4.94
N GLU A 34 -11.84 2.35 4.97
CA GLU A 34 -12.87 2.79 4.02
C GLU A 34 -12.37 2.73 2.57
N HIS A 35 -11.10 3.06 2.31
CA HIS A 35 -10.52 2.92 0.97
C HIS A 35 -10.48 1.45 0.51
N VAL A 36 -10.07 0.52 1.38
CA VAL A 36 -10.08 -0.92 1.06
C VAL A 36 -11.49 -1.42 0.80
N LEU A 37 -12.46 -1.03 1.65
CA LEU A 37 -13.85 -1.43 1.49
C LEU A 37 -14.53 -0.80 0.27
N SER A 38 -13.98 0.29 -0.29
CA SER A 38 -14.56 1.00 -1.44
C SER A 38 -14.70 0.15 -2.70
N VAL A 39 -13.89 -0.89 -2.83
CA VAL A 39 -13.97 -1.86 -3.93
C VAL A 39 -15.33 -2.58 -3.93
N PHE A 40 -15.94 -2.72 -2.76
CA PHE A 40 -17.26 -3.35 -2.59
C PHE A 40 -18.41 -2.34 -2.55
N ALA A 41 -18.16 -1.05 -2.80
CA ALA A 41 -19.20 -0.03 -2.75
C ALA A 41 -20.28 -0.31 -3.80
N GLN A 42 -21.53 -0.51 -3.35
CA GLN A 42 -22.63 -0.92 -4.23
C GLN A 42 -22.94 0.08 -5.34
N GLU A 43 -22.60 1.36 -5.16
CA GLU A 43 -22.68 2.41 -6.19
C GLU A 43 -21.87 2.11 -7.45
N LYS A 44 -20.83 1.28 -7.31
CA LYS A 44 -19.96 0.85 -8.40
C LYS A 44 -20.52 -0.34 -9.16
N PHE A 45 -21.61 -0.96 -8.74
CA PHE A 45 -22.22 -2.06 -9.48
C PHE A 45 -23.21 -1.51 -10.52
N LYS A 46 -23.26 -2.14 -11.70
CA LYS A 46 -24.32 -1.82 -12.68
C LYS A 46 -25.65 -2.36 -12.15
N SER A 47 -26.68 -1.49 -12.08
CA SER A 47 -28.02 -1.88 -11.65
C SER A 47 -28.48 -3.13 -12.39
N GLY A 48 -28.95 -4.15 -11.66
CA GLY A 48 -29.41 -5.42 -12.22
C GLY A 48 -28.32 -6.43 -12.61
N THR A 49 -27.03 -6.12 -12.45
CA THR A 49 -25.94 -7.08 -12.71
C THR A 49 -24.92 -7.10 -11.57
N ARG A 50 -24.40 -8.27 -11.21
CA ARG A 50 -23.32 -8.42 -10.21
C ARG A 50 -21.94 -8.01 -10.77
N VAL A 51 -21.91 -7.12 -11.76
CA VAL A 51 -20.70 -6.70 -12.47
C VAL A 51 -20.25 -5.33 -11.95
N LEU A 52 -19.01 -5.27 -11.47
CA LEU A 52 -18.35 -4.03 -11.09
C LEU A 52 -18.20 -3.13 -12.33
N LYS A 53 -18.61 -1.87 -12.25
CA LYS A 53 -18.14 -0.82 -13.14
C LYS A 53 -16.67 -0.60 -12.83
N GLU A 54 -15.85 -0.54 -13.87
CA GLU A 54 -14.41 -0.21 -13.84
C GLU A 54 -13.98 0.56 -12.57
N TYR A 55 -13.09 -0.06 -11.81
CA TYR A 55 -12.53 0.54 -10.61
C TYR A 55 -11.39 1.48 -11.00
N ASN A 56 -11.73 2.74 -11.31
CA ASN A 56 -10.78 3.75 -11.81
C ASN A 56 -9.95 4.45 -10.73
N TYR A 57 -9.91 3.91 -9.50
CA TYR A 57 -9.21 4.60 -8.41
C TYR A 57 -7.71 4.30 -8.44
N LYS A 58 -6.88 5.34 -8.50
CA LYS A 58 -5.43 5.21 -8.30
C LYS A 58 -5.16 4.68 -6.88
N PRO A 59 -4.60 3.48 -6.71
CA PRO A 59 -4.44 2.89 -5.39
C PRO A 59 -3.54 3.78 -4.53
N LYS A 60 -4.10 4.29 -3.43
CA LYS A 60 -3.41 5.17 -2.46
C LYS A 60 -2.43 4.43 -1.56
N ASN A 61 -2.57 3.12 -1.43
CA ASN A 61 -1.69 2.27 -0.64
C ASN A 61 -1.42 0.95 -1.36
N GLU A 62 -0.38 0.25 -0.92
CA GLU A 62 0.07 -1.01 -1.50
C GLU A 62 -1.00 -2.11 -1.42
N LEU A 63 -1.68 -2.22 -0.26
CA LEU A 63 -2.74 -3.20 -0.07
C LEU A 63 -3.87 -3.04 -1.11
N MET A 64 -4.30 -1.81 -1.38
CA MET A 64 -5.33 -1.53 -2.36
C MET A 64 -4.84 -1.77 -3.79
N ARG A 65 -3.55 -1.49 -4.07
CA ARG A 65 -2.93 -1.86 -5.35
C ARG A 65 -3.01 -3.38 -5.55
N LEU A 66 -2.66 -4.16 -4.52
CA LEU A 66 -2.71 -5.62 -4.57
C LEU A 66 -4.14 -6.15 -4.78
N ILE A 67 -5.12 -5.59 -4.06
CA ILE A 67 -6.53 -5.99 -4.19
C ILE A 67 -7.04 -5.69 -5.60
N VAL A 68 -6.80 -4.48 -6.12
CA VAL A 68 -7.23 -4.10 -7.47
C VAL A 68 -6.56 -4.98 -8.53
N ARG A 69 -5.25 -5.23 -8.40
CA ARG A 69 -4.51 -6.12 -9.32
C ARG A 69 -5.04 -7.55 -9.30
N ARG A 70 -5.38 -8.10 -8.14
CA ARG A 70 -6.00 -9.44 -8.03
C ARG A 70 -7.39 -9.48 -8.64
N LEU A 71 -8.21 -8.46 -8.43
CA LEU A 71 -9.55 -8.38 -9.01
C LEU A 71 -9.50 -8.22 -10.53
N ALA A 72 -8.59 -7.38 -11.03
CA ALA A 72 -8.36 -7.23 -12.46
C ALA A 72 -7.86 -8.55 -13.07
N LYS A 73 -6.98 -9.29 -12.38
CA LYS A 73 -6.54 -10.64 -12.79
C LYS A 73 -7.71 -11.65 -12.83
N ALA A 74 -8.65 -11.59 -11.90
CA ALA A 74 -9.80 -12.49 -11.88
C ALA A 74 -10.85 -12.14 -12.95
N ALA A 75 -10.96 -10.87 -13.34
CA ALA A 75 -11.96 -10.36 -14.27
C ALA A 75 -11.45 -10.18 -15.71
N GLY A 76 -10.13 -10.18 -15.93
CA GLY A 76 -9.52 -9.80 -17.20
C GLY A 76 -9.41 -10.93 -18.22
N ASP A 77 -9.52 -10.56 -19.50
CA ASP A 77 -9.32 -11.46 -20.63
C ASP A 77 -7.84 -11.83 -20.81
N GLU A 78 -7.56 -12.88 -21.57
CA GLU A 78 -6.21 -13.44 -21.76
C GLU A 78 -5.15 -12.40 -22.14
N LYS A 79 -5.51 -11.42 -22.98
CA LYS A 79 -4.61 -10.32 -23.37
C LYS A 79 -4.23 -9.43 -22.17
N PHE A 80 -5.19 -9.10 -21.33
CA PHE A 80 -4.96 -8.30 -20.11
C PHE A 80 -4.09 -9.08 -19.12
N MET A 81 -4.34 -10.37 -18.97
CA MET A 81 -3.55 -11.26 -18.12
C MET A 81 -2.07 -11.27 -18.52
N ARG A 82 -1.78 -11.41 -19.82
CA ARG A 82 -0.41 -11.36 -20.33
C ARG A 82 0.27 -10.02 -20.07
N GLN A 83 -0.46 -8.91 -20.18
CA GLN A 83 0.09 -7.58 -19.89
C GLN A 83 0.47 -7.45 -18.42
N VAL A 84 -0.43 -7.86 -17.51
CA VAL A 84 -0.15 -7.85 -16.06
C VAL A 84 1.03 -8.77 -15.74
N GLU A 85 1.09 -9.97 -16.32
CA GLU A 85 2.21 -10.89 -16.10
C GLU A 85 3.54 -10.34 -16.60
N LEU A 86 3.54 -9.62 -17.73
CA LEU A 86 4.73 -8.95 -18.25
C LEU A 86 5.21 -7.83 -17.30
N GLU A 87 4.29 -7.00 -16.80
CA GLU A 87 4.61 -5.97 -15.79
C GLU A 87 5.19 -6.62 -14.52
N ASP A 88 4.59 -7.72 -14.05
CA ASP A 88 5.05 -8.47 -12.88
C ASP A 88 6.44 -9.12 -13.06
N MET A 89 6.77 -9.51 -14.30
CA MET A 89 8.09 -10.03 -14.64
C MET A 89 9.12 -8.91 -14.66
N ALA A 90 8.81 -7.78 -15.29
CA ALA A 90 9.71 -6.63 -15.35
C ALA A 90 10.01 -6.06 -13.95
N GLU A 91 9.00 -5.95 -13.08
CA GLU A 91 9.17 -5.49 -11.69
C GLU A 91 10.11 -6.44 -10.90
N ARG A 92 9.97 -7.75 -11.11
CA ARG A 92 10.86 -8.75 -10.50
C ARG A 92 12.28 -8.72 -11.04
N GLU A 93 12.45 -8.56 -12.34
CA GLU A 93 13.77 -8.44 -12.95
C GLU A 93 14.50 -7.19 -12.44
N TYR A 94 13.80 -6.06 -12.35
CA TYR A 94 14.34 -4.83 -11.77
C TYR A 94 14.77 -5.05 -10.31
N GLU A 95 13.89 -5.63 -9.47
CA GLU A 95 14.19 -5.89 -8.07
C GLU A 95 15.39 -6.84 -7.90
N ASN A 96 15.49 -7.87 -8.74
CA ASN A 96 16.61 -8.80 -8.72
C ASN A 96 17.93 -8.15 -9.18
N ALA A 97 17.88 -7.27 -10.18
CA ALA A 97 19.08 -6.64 -10.74
C ALA A 97 19.58 -5.46 -9.90
N PHE A 98 18.65 -4.65 -9.36
CA PHE A 98 18.97 -3.35 -8.76
C PHE A 98 18.51 -3.20 -7.31
N GLY A 99 17.57 -4.02 -6.83
CA GLY A 99 16.96 -3.84 -5.51
C GLY A 99 17.96 -3.90 -4.35
N GLU A 100 18.97 -4.78 -4.42
CA GLU A 100 20.03 -4.79 -3.42
C GLU A 100 20.92 -3.54 -3.45
N LEU A 101 21.23 -3.05 -4.65
CA LEU A 101 22.05 -1.87 -4.83
C LEU A 101 21.32 -0.63 -4.32
N GLU A 102 20.03 -0.49 -4.66
CA GLU A 102 19.17 0.59 -4.20
C GLU A 102 19.04 0.60 -2.68
N ARG A 103 18.82 -0.56 -2.05
CA ARG A 103 18.83 -0.70 -0.58
C ARG A 103 20.17 -0.30 0.05
N LYS A 104 21.29 -0.68 -0.57
CA LYS A 104 22.62 -0.28 -0.07
C LYS A 104 22.82 1.22 -0.20
N LEU A 105 22.44 1.81 -1.32
CA LEU A 105 22.53 3.23 -1.57
C LEU A 105 21.74 4.04 -0.54
N MET A 106 20.47 3.66 -0.32
CA MET A 106 19.62 4.31 0.69
C MET A 106 20.25 4.27 2.10
N ARG A 107 20.78 3.11 2.52
CA ARG A 107 21.48 2.98 3.80
C ARG A 107 22.75 3.82 3.88
N THR A 108 23.47 3.99 2.76
CA THR A 108 24.65 4.85 2.73
C THR A 108 24.28 6.32 2.80
N GLU A 109 23.23 6.75 2.11
CA GLU A 109 22.71 8.12 2.18
C GLU A 109 22.25 8.48 3.59
N GLU A 110 21.51 7.59 4.26
CA GLU A 110 21.12 7.77 5.66
C GLU A 110 22.34 7.99 6.59
N LYS A 111 23.38 7.18 6.43
CA LYS A 111 24.63 7.33 7.21
C LYS A 111 25.37 8.62 6.88
N VAL A 112 25.34 9.09 5.63
CA VAL A 112 25.95 10.36 5.24
C VAL A 112 25.21 11.51 5.92
N ILE A 113 23.87 11.52 5.85
CA ILE A 113 23.03 12.53 6.50
C ILE A 113 23.29 12.56 8.01
N GLU A 114 23.40 11.40 8.65
CA GLU A 114 23.71 11.32 10.09
C GLU A 114 25.09 11.91 10.42
N LYS A 115 26.12 11.56 9.64
CA LYS A 115 27.46 12.14 9.82
C LYS A 115 27.50 13.65 9.58
N GLU A 116 26.78 14.15 8.59
CA GLU A 116 26.69 15.59 8.32
C GLU A 116 26.08 16.36 9.49
N LYS A 117 25.06 15.79 10.15
CA LYS A 117 24.49 16.36 11.38
C LYS A 117 25.51 16.42 12.51
N VAL A 118 26.22 15.32 12.77
CA VAL A 118 27.27 15.28 13.81
C VAL A 118 28.38 16.29 13.51
N ILE A 119 28.82 16.38 12.25
CA ILE A 119 29.83 17.37 11.85
C ILE A 119 29.32 18.79 12.07
N ALA A 120 28.05 19.06 11.76
CA ALA A 120 27.46 20.38 11.97
C ALA A 120 27.37 20.74 13.46
N GLU A 121 27.05 19.79 14.32
CA GLU A 121 27.03 19.97 15.79
C GLU A 121 28.44 20.23 16.33
N VAL A 122 29.42 19.39 15.99
CA VAL A 122 30.82 19.56 16.42
C VAL A 122 31.40 20.90 15.94
N LYS A 123 31.06 21.34 14.72
CA LYS A 123 31.49 22.66 14.22
C LYS A 123 30.95 23.81 15.07
N LYS A 124 29.69 23.75 15.49
CA LYS A 124 29.09 24.75 16.38
C LYS A 124 29.78 24.77 17.73
N GLU A 125 30.02 23.60 18.33
CA GLU A 125 30.73 23.49 19.61
C GLU A 125 32.15 24.09 19.52
N ILE A 126 32.88 23.82 18.43
CA ILE A 126 34.22 24.39 18.20
C ILE A 126 34.16 25.92 18.06
N GLU A 127 33.17 26.46 17.35
CA GLU A 127 33.00 27.92 17.21
C GLU A 127 32.69 28.58 18.56
N GLU A 128 31.82 27.98 19.37
CA GLU A 128 31.50 28.46 20.71
C GLU A 128 32.74 28.43 21.63
N LEU A 129 33.51 27.33 21.61
CA LEU A 129 34.75 27.22 22.36
C LEU A 129 35.77 28.28 21.93
N LYS A 130 35.96 28.51 20.62
CA LYS A 130 36.86 29.54 20.11
C LYS A 130 36.46 30.95 20.53
N LYS A 131 35.16 31.24 20.58
CA LYS A 131 34.65 32.54 21.03
C LYS A 131 34.89 32.78 22.53
N ASN A 132 34.95 31.70 23.31
CA ASN A 132 35.14 31.72 24.76
C ASN A 132 36.62 31.62 25.19
N LEU A 133 37.57 31.52 24.25
CA LEU A 133 39.00 31.60 24.58
C LEU A 133 39.40 33.07 24.84
N PRO A 134 39.93 33.42 26.03
CA PRO A 134 40.49 34.74 26.27
C PRO A 134 41.75 34.93 25.41
N GLY A 135 41.82 36.05 24.69
CA GLY A 135 43.00 36.44 23.92
C GLY A 135 44.25 36.46 24.80
N GLY A 136 45.30 35.80 24.34
CA GLY A 136 46.64 35.85 24.94
C GLY A 136 47.37 37.15 24.66
#